data_AF-A0A4V1G4Z2-F1
#
_entry.id   AF-A0A4V1G4Z2-F1
#
_cell.length_a   1.000
_cell.length_b   1.000
_cell.length_c   1.000
_cell.angle_alpha   90.00
_cell.angle_beta   90.00
_cell.angle_gamma   90.00
#
_symmetry.space_group_name_H-M   'P 1'
#
loop_
_entity.id
_entity.type
_entity.pdbx_description
1 polymer ?
#
loop_
_entity_poly.entity_id
_entity_poly.type
_entity_poly.pdbx_seq_one_letter_code
_entity_poly.pdbx_strand_id
1 'polypeptide(L)'
;MENLYYSNIVPHEYEVERGSEYDVTAKLVIRHEQELSATLTEQQKAILEKIKDNHTELMSLGERDAFCQGFSLAVRLMIDAMSGKF
;
A
#
# COMPACT_ATOMS: atom_id res chain seq x y z
N MET A 1 18.77 -13.96 -7.16
CA MET A 1 19.60 -12.76 -6.94
C MET A 1 19.83 -11.97 -8.22
N GLU A 2 20.01 -12.60 -9.39
CA GLU A 2 20.29 -11.89 -10.65
C GLU A 2 19.28 -10.79 -10.99
N ASN A 3 17.97 -11.05 -10.91
CA ASN A 3 16.96 -10.04 -11.24
C ASN A 3 17.02 -8.77 -10.35
N LEU A 4 17.38 -8.92 -9.07
CA LEU A 4 17.58 -7.78 -8.16
C LEU A 4 18.81 -6.97 -8.56
N TYR A 5 19.89 -7.67 -8.96
CA TYR A 5 21.16 -7.06 -9.33
C TYR A 5 21.13 -6.33 -10.68
N TYR A 6 20.24 -6.76 -11.58
CA TYR A 6 20.03 -6.15 -12.90
C TYR A 6 18.86 -5.15 -12.94
N SER A 7 18.27 -4.78 -11.79
CA SER A 7 17.08 -3.93 -11.72
C SER A 7 15.90 -4.43 -12.56
N ASN A 8 15.83 -5.74 -12.82
CA ASN A 8 14.70 -6.39 -13.50
C ASN A 8 13.52 -6.62 -12.54
N ILE A 9 13.66 -6.21 -11.27
CA ILE A 9 12.56 -6.17 -10.32
C ILE A 9 12.03 -4.75 -10.35
N VAL A 10 10.74 -4.63 -10.64
CA VAL A 10 9.99 -3.39 -10.50
C VAL A 10 9.39 -3.41 -9.09
N PRO A 11 10.00 -2.77 -8.07
CA PRO A 11 9.63 -3.01 -6.68
C PRO A 11 8.22 -2.51 -6.34
N HIS A 12 7.65 -1.67 -7.21
CA HIS A 12 6.30 -1.14 -7.09
C HIS A 12 5.25 -2.00 -7.81
N GLU A 13 5.66 -3.01 -8.57
CA GLU A 13 4.76 -3.97 -9.22
C GLU A 13 4.84 -5.30 -8.48
N TYR A 14 3.76 -5.64 -7.80
CA TYR A 14 3.53 -7.00 -7.31
C TYR A 14 2.32 -7.56 -8.03
N GLU A 15 2.45 -8.75 -8.59
CA GLU A 15 1.31 -9.46 -9.13
C GLU A 15 0.38 -9.84 -7.98
N VAL A 16 -0.84 -9.31 -8.03
CA VAL A 16 -1.90 -9.75 -7.12
C VAL A 16 -2.43 -11.09 -7.63
N GLU A 17 -2.27 -12.13 -6.82
CA GLU A 17 -2.86 -13.44 -7.12
C GLU A 17 -4.38 -13.31 -7.22
N ARG A 18 -4.94 -13.75 -8.35
CA ARG A 18 -6.39 -13.71 -8.58
C ARG A 18 -7.08 -14.64 -7.59
N GLY A 19 -8.08 -14.12 -6.88
CA GLY A 19 -8.80 -14.84 -5.82
C GLY A 19 -8.12 -14.77 -4.45
N SER A 20 -6.96 -14.10 -4.33
CA SER A 20 -6.40 -13.76 -3.02
C SER A 20 -7.36 -12.91 -2.21
N GLU A 21 -7.17 -12.90 -0.89
CA GLU A 21 -7.93 -12.04 0.02
C GLU A 21 -7.84 -10.56 -0.39
N TYR A 22 -6.67 -10.12 -0.87
CA TYR A 22 -6.48 -8.78 -1.40
C TYR A 22 -7.34 -8.54 -2.65
N ASP A 23 -7.27 -9.41 -3.66
CA ASP A 23 -8.07 -9.28 -4.90
C ASP A 23 -9.57 -9.25 -4.62
N VAL A 24 -10.05 -10.13 -3.74
CA VAL A 24 -11.46 -10.19 -3.33
C VAL A 24 -11.87 -8.91 -2.61
N THR A 25 -11.05 -8.45 -1.66
CA THR A 25 -11.34 -7.24 -0.89
C THR A 25 -11.32 -5.99 -1.77
N ALA A 26 -10.33 -5.86 -2.66
CA ALA A 26 -10.24 -4.75 -3.61
C ALA A 26 -11.47 -4.68 -4.54
N LYS A 27 -11.94 -5.84 -5.03
CA LYS A 27 -13.19 -5.90 -5.82
C LYS A 27 -14.42 -5.49 -5.02
N LEU A 28 -14.51 -5.87 -3.74
CA LEU A 28 -15.61 -5.44 -2.87
C LEU A 28 -15.60 -3.92 -2.66
N VAL A 29 -14.43 -3.32 -2.45
CA VAL A 29 -14.29 -1.85 -2.34
C VAL A 29 -14.86 -1.17 -3.58
N ILE A 30 -14.42 -1.59 -4.77
CA ILE A 30 -14.90 -1.01 -6.05
C ILE A 30 -16.42 -1.17 -6.17
N ARG A 31 -16.96 -2.34 -5.85
CA ARG A 31 -18.40 -2.60 -5.94
C ARG A 31 -19.20 -1.71 -5.00
N HIS A 32 -18.82 -1.63 -3.72
CA HIS A 32 -19.52 -0.79 -2.75
C HIS A 32 -19.41 0.69 -3.10
N GLU A 33 -18.26 1.13 -3.65
CA GLU A 33 -18.08 2.49 -4.12
C GLU A 33 -19.01 2.83 -5.29
N GLN A 34 -19.17 1.91 -6.25
CA GLN A 34 -20.11 2.07 -7.37
C GLN A 34 -21.56 2.11 -6.90
N GLU A 35 -21.95 1.19 -6.00
CA GLU A 35 -23.29 1.15 -5.41
C GLU A 35 -23.60 2.44 -4.65
N LEU A 36 -22.66 2.93 -3.84
CA LEU A 36 -22.80 4.21 -3.13
C LEU A 36 -22.89 5.38 -4.11
N SER A 37 -21.99 5.46 -5.08
CA SER A 37 -21.93 6.55 -6.06
C SER A 37 -23.22 6.69 -6.87
N ALA A 38 -23.93 5.59 -7.15
CA ALA A 38 -25.22 5.62 -7.84
C ALA A 38 -26.31 6.35 -7.04
N THR A 39 -26.18 6.44 -5.71
CA THR A 39 -27.16 7.07 -4.81
C THR A 39 -26.84 8.53 -4.49
N LEU A 40 -25.62 8.99 -4.78
CA LEU A 40 -25.12 10.32 -4.42
C LEU A 40 -25.47 11.38 -5.46
N THR A 41 -25.65 12.61 -5.00
CA THR A 41 -25.74 13.79 -5.88
C THR A 41 -24.36 14.15 -6.44
N GLU A 42 -24.32 14.96 -7.51
CA GLU A 42 -23.04 15.40 -8.11
C GLU A 42 -22.14 16.16 -7.11
N GLN A 43 -22.72 16.97 -6.23
CA GLN A 43 -21.95 17.65 -5.18
C GLN A 43 -21.35 16.65 -4.19
N GLN A 44 -22.11 15.63 -3.79
CA GLN A 44 -21.62 14.59 -2.87
C GLN A 44 -20.55 13.73 -3.51
N LYS A 45 -20.67 13.39 -4.79
CA LYS A 45 -19.62 12.68 -5.56
C LYS A 45 -18.33 13.48 -5.62
N ALA A 46 -18.41 14.79 -5.87
CA ALA A 46 -17.23 15.65 -5.87
C ALA A 46 -16.53 15.72 -4.49
N ILE A 47 -17.30 15.64 -3.40
CA ILE A 47 -16.73 15.54 -2.04
C ILE A 47 -16.11 14.16 -1.81
N LEU A 48 -16.77 13.09 -2.24
CA LEU A 48 -16.27 11.72 -2.10
C LEU A 48 -14.92 11.53 -2.82
N GLU A 49 -14.79 12.04 -4.05
CA GLU A 49 -13.52 12.00 -4.78
C GLU A 49 -12.41 12.74 -4.04
N LYS A 50 -12.68 13.94 -3.52
CA LYS A 50 -11.70 14.67 -2.68
C LYS A 50 -11.31 13.89 -1.42
N ILE A 51 -12.26 13.19 -0.80
CA ILE A 51 -11.96 12.33 0.36
C ILE A 51 -11.04 11.19 -0.05
N LYS A 52 -11.28 10.54 -1.19
CA LYS A 52 -10.43 9.45 -1.71
C LYS A 52 -9.01 9.94 -2.03
N ASP A 53 -8.88 11.10 -2.66
CA ASP A 53 -7.58 11.71 -2.97
C ASP A 53 -6.81 11.99 -1.68
N ASN A 54 -7.43 12.70 -0.74
CA ASN A 54 -6.81 13.03 0.54
C ASN A 54 -6.46 11.79 1.36
N HIS A 55 -7.31 10.76 1.33
CA HIS A 55 -7.05 9.50 2.03
C HIS A 55 -5.87 8.75 1.41
N THR A 56 -5.75 8.73 0.09
CA THR A 56 -4.62 8.13 -0.62
C THR A 56 -3.31 8.83 -0.26
N GLU A 57 -3.31 10.17 -0.22
CA GLU A 57 -2.14 10.95 0.21
C GLU A 57 -1.78 10.68 1.67
N LEU A 58 -2.78 10.63 2.56
CA LEU A 58 -2.58 10.30 3.97
C LEU A 58 -1.97 8.91 4.16
N MET A 59 -2.48 7.90 3.44
CA MET A 59 -1.92 6.54 3.49
C MET A 59 -0.49 6.50 2.95
N SER A 60 -0.21 7.21 1.85
CA SER A 60 1.15 7.32 1.29
C SER A 60 2.15 7.92 2.29
N LEU A 61 1.74 8.94 3.05
CA LEU A 61 2.55 9.50 4.13
C LEU A 61 2.81 8.47 5.24
N GLY A 62 1.77 7.72 5.63
CA GLY A 62 1.87 6.65 6.62
C GLY A 62 2.79 5.51 6.17
N GLU A 63 2.69 5.08 4.92
CA GLU A 63 3.54 4.04 4.32
C GLU A 63 5.01 4.46 4.29
N ARG A 64 5.29 5.71 3.92
CA ARG A 64 6.65 6.27 3.96
C ARG A 64 7.23 6.24 5.38
N ASP A 65 6.45 6.68 6.36
CA ASP A 65 6.91 6.73 7.75
C ASP A 65 7.10 5.31 8.32
N ALA A 66 6.18 4.37 8.02
CA ALA A 66 6.29 2.96 8.38
C ALA A 66 7.52 2.31 7.73
N PHE A 67 7.81 2.61 6.46
CA PHE A 67 9.00 2.14 5.78
C PHE A 67 10.28 2.64 6.46
N CYS A 68 10.37 3.94 6.75
CA CYS A 68 11.52 4.52 7.44
C CYS A 68 11.76 3.87 8.81
N GLN A 69 10.69 3.68 9.59
CA GLN A 69 10.75 3.03 10.90
C GLN A 69 11.15 1.56 10.80
N GLY A 70 10.50 0.81 9.89
CA GLY A 70 10.78 -0.60 9.65
C GLY A 70 12.20 -0.84 9.15
N PHE A 71 12.68 -0.02 8.21
CA PHE A 71 14.05 -0.08 7.72
C PHE A 71 15.07 0.23 8.83
N SER A 72 14.82 1.27 9.63
CA SER A 72 15.67 1.61 10.77
C SER A 72 15.75 0.46 11.79
N LEU A 73 14.62 -0.19 12.06
CA LEU A 73 14.57 -1.35 12.94
C LEU A 73 15.35 -2.53 12.35
N ALA A 74 15.17 -2.83 11.06
CA ALA A 74 15.88 -3.90 10.38
C ALA A 74 17.41 -3.70 10.46
N VAL A 75 17.90 -2.48 10.22
CA VAL A 75 19.33 -2.15 10.34
C VAL A 75 19.84 -2.37 11.77
N ARG A 76 19.09 -1.98 12.79
CA ARG A 76 19.47 -2.23 14.20
C ARG A 76 19.57 -3.71 14.50
N LEU A 77 18.57 -4.49 14.09
CA LEU A 77 18.58 -5.95 14.26
C LEU A 77 19.79 -6.61 13.56
N MET A 78 20.14 -6.14 12.37
CA MET A 78 21.33 -6.62 11.65
C MET A 78 22.63 -6.30 12.40
N ILE A 79 22.78 -5.08 12.94
CA ILE A 79 23.94 -4.69 13.73
C ILE A 79 24.05 -5.55 15.00
N ASP A 80 22.93 -5.73 15.71
CA ASP A 80 22.91 -6.54 16.94
C ASP A 80 23.29 -8.00 16.65
N ALA A 81 22.78 -8.58 15.54
CA ALA A 81 23.12 -9.93 15.08
C ALA A 81 24.62 -10.06 14.72
N MET A 82 25.17 -9.09 14.01
CA MET A 82 26.60 -9.10 13.63
C MET A 82 27.53 -8.85 14.82
N SER A 83 27.08 -8.10 15.82
CA SER A 83 27.86 -7.79 17.02
C SER A 83 27.89 -8.93 18.05
N GLY A 84 27.21 -10.05 17.78
CA GLY A 84 27.16 -11.21 18.68
C GLY A 84 26.40 -10.92 19.99
N LYS A 85 25.52 -9.92 20.00
CA LYS A 85 24.64 -9.61 21.15
C LYS A 85 23.38 -10.48 21.19
N PHE A 86 23.41 -11.62 20.50
CA PHE A 86 22.38 -12.66 20.48
C PHE A 86 22.98 -13.99 20.92
#